data_AF-A0A919M3D2-F1
#
_entry.id   AF-A0A919M3D2-F1
#
_cell.length_a   1.000
_cell.length_b   1.000
_cell.length_c   1.000
_cell.angle_alpha   90.00
_cell.angle_beta   90.00
_cell.angle_gamma   90.00
#
_symmetry.space_group_name_H-M   'P 1'
#
loop_
_entity.id
_entity.type
_entity.pdbx_description
1 polymer ?
#
loop_
_entity_poly.entity_id
_entity_poly.type
_entity_poly.pdbx_seq_one_letter_code
_entity_poly.pdbx_strand_id
1 'polypeptide(L)' 'MTERELIKLEATIRKKMEDIRSQRVSLKDSGIGGLMNTLKKVDEASYEKIMPEYKKMAAEKSIFK' A
#
# COMPACT_ATOMS: atom_id res chain seq x y z
N MET A 1 16.32 1.20 -9.55
CA MET A 1 15.15 0.31 -9.55
C MET A 1 14.86 -0.06 -10.99
N THR A 2 14.67 -1.35 -11.28
CA THR A 2 14.29 -1.79 -12.65
C THR A 2 12.78 -1.93 -12.77
N GLU A 3 12.25 -1.97 -14.00
CA GLU A 3 10.81 -2.16 -14.25
C GLU A 3 10.27 -3.42 -13.54
N ARG A 4 11.07 -4.49 -13.50
CA ARG A 4 10.76 -5.74 -12.77
C ARG A 4 10.62 -5.53 -11.26
N GLU A 5 11.39 -4.62 -10.69
CA GLU A 5 11.29 -4.28 -9.26
C GLU A 5 10.08 -3.39 -8.97
N LEU A 6 9.73 -2.48 -9.89
CA LEU A 6 8.51 -1.68 -9.78
C LEU A 6 7.26 -2.56 -9.77
N ILE A 7 7.18 -3.53 -10.69
CA ILE A 7 6.07 -4.51 -10.75
C ILE A 7 5.97 -5.29 -9.44
N LYS A 8 7.11 -5.72 -8.88
CA LYS A 8 7.13 -6.42 -7.58
C LYS A 8 6.67 -5.52 -6.44
N LEU A 9 7.07 -4.26 -6.44
CA LEU A 9 6.67 -3.28 -5.43
C LEU A 9 5.16 -3.06 -5.45
N GLU A 10 4.57 -2.83 -6.63
CA GLU A 10 3.12 -2.69 -6.79
C GLU A 10 2.37 -3.95 -6.36
N ALA A 11 2.83 -5.13 -6.77
CA ALA A 11 2.22 -6.40 -6.36
C ALA A 11 2.28 -6.58 -4.83
N THR A 12 3.40 -6.20 -4.20
CA THR A 12 3.56 -6.27 -2.75
C THR A 12 2.64 -5.30 -2.02
N ILE A 13 2.48 -4.07 -2.52
CA ILE A 13 1.56 -3.08 -1.98
C ILE A 13 0.12 -3.61 -2.04
N ARG A 14 -0.32 -4.09 -3.20
CA ARG A 14 -1.67 -4.65 -3.36
C ARG A 14 -1.93 -5.84 -2.44
N LYS A 15 -0.97 -6.76 -2.31
CA LYS A 15 -1.07 -7.88 -1.39
C LYS A 15 -1.20 -7.43 0.06
N LYS A 16 -0.41 -6.44 0.49
CA LYS A 16 -0.55 -5.89 1.84
C LYS A 16 -1.89 -5.20 2.06
N MET A 17 -2.42 -4.49 1.06
CA MET A 17 -3.76 -3.91 1.14
C MET A 17 -4.82 -5.00 1.30
N GLU A 18 -4.70 -6.13 0.59
CA GLU A 18 -5.58 -7.28 0.78
C GLU A 18 -5.47 -7.89 2.18
N ASP A 19 -4.26 -8.14 2.68
CA ASP A 19 -4.07 -8.69 4.04
C ASP A 19 -4.65 -7.75 5.13
N ILE A 20 -4.57 -6.43 4.93
CA ILE A 20 -5.20 -5.44 5.82
C ILE A 20 -6.73 -5.48 5.68
N ARG A 21 -7.25 -5.57 4.45
CA ARG A 21 -8.70 -5.69 4.20
C ARG A 21 -9.29 -6.93 4.88
N SER A 22 -8.59 -8.06 4.75
CA SER A 22 -8.92 -9.35 5.39
C SER A 22 -8.59 -9.43 6.88
N GLN A 23 -8.14 -8.33 7.50
CA GLN A 23 -7.78 -8.25 8.93
C GLN A 23 -6.69 -9.25 9.36
N ARG A 24 -5.87 -9.76 8.44
CA ARG A 24 -4.73 -10.63 8.76
C ARG A 24 -3.60 -9.85 9.41
N VAL A 25 -3.44 -8.58 9.04
CA VAL A 25 -2.43 -7.67 9.58
C VAL A 25 -3.03 -6.29 9.81
N SER A 26 -2.56 -5.58 10.83
CA SER A 26 -2.98 -4.19 11.04
C SER A 26 -2.27 -3.25 10.05
N LEU A 27 -2.85 -2.07 9.80
CA LEU A 27 -2.21 -1.04 8.97
C LEU A 27 -0.79 -0.71 9.47
N LYS A 28 -0.60 -0.64 10.79
CA LYS A 28 0.69 -0.32 11.43
C LYS A 28 1.70 -1.46 11.28
N ASP A 29 1.27 -2.69 11.53
CA ASP A 29 2.14 -3.88 11.48
C ASP A 29 2.48 -4.30 10.04
N SER A 30 1.64 -3.91 9.07
CA SER A 30 1.86 -4.26 7.67
C SER A 30 3.14 -3.65 7.08
N GLY A 31 3.63 -2.52 7.61
CA GLY A 31 4.76 -1.78 7.00
C GLY A 31 4.43 -1.18 5.62
N ILE A 32 3.16 -1.15 5.21
CA ILE A 32 2.73 -0.67 3.89
C ILE A 32 3.08 0.81 3.66
N GLY A 33 3.13 1.63 4.72
CA GLY A 33 3.50 3.04 4.61
C GLY A 33 4.91 3.25 4.04
N GLY A 34 5.85 2.36 4.38
CA GLY A 34 7.20 2.38 3.81
C GLY A 34 7.20 2.06 2.31
N LEU A 35 6.42 1.07 1.90
CA LEU A 35 6.28 0.71 0.49
C LEU A 35 5.61 1.81 -0.33
N MET A 36 4.57 2.46 0.22
CA MET A 36 3.92 3.61 -0.41
C MET A 36 4.87 4.78 -0.59
N ASN A 37 5.74 5.05 0.40
CA ASN A 37 6.76 6.10 0.27
C ASN A 37 7.81 5.76 -0.78
N THR A 38 8.21 4.49 -0.88
CA THR A 38 9.09 4.03 -1.97
C THR A 38 8.41 4.19 -3.32
N LEU A 39 7.15 3.74 -3.46
CA LEU A 39 6.38 3.87 -4.70
C LEU A 39 6.26 5.33 -5.14
N LYS A 40 5.96 6.26 -4.22
CA LYS A 40 5.92 7.70 -4.51
C LYS A 40 7.21 8.22 -5.13
N LYS A 41 8.37 7.74 -4.66
CA LYS A 41 9.68 8.22 -5.11
C LYS A 41 10.09 7.67 -6.48
N VAL A 42 9.59 6.48 -6.84
CA VAL A 42 10.03 5.76 -8.03
C VAL A 42 9.03 5.83 -9.18
N ASP A 43 7.73 5.92 -8.87
CA ASP A 43 6.68 6.11 -9.86
C ASP A 43 5.49 6.85 -9.24
N GLU A 44 5.49 8.17 -9.44
CA GLU A 44 4.45 9.05 -8.92
C GLU A 44 3.08 8.75 -9.55
N ALA A 45 3.06 8.30 -10.82
CA ALA A 45 1.83 7.98 -11.54
C ALA A 45 1.07 6.80 -10.93
N SER A 46 1.74 5.68 -10.61
CA SER A 46 1.08 4.58 -9.89
C SER A 46 0.77 4.93 -8.45
N TYR A 47 1.59 5.76 -7.80
CA TYR A 47 1.28 6.24 -6.45
C TYR A 47 -0.04 7.01 -6.41
N GLU A 48 -0.23 7.97 -7.30
CA GLU A 48 -1.47 8.77 -7.40
C GLU A 48 -2.71 7.91 -7.64
N LYS A 49 -2.56 6.79 -8.37
CA LYS A 49 -3.65 5.83 -8.61
C LYS A 49 -4.00 4.98 -7.38
N ILE A 50 -3.00 4.52 -6.64
CA ILE A 50 -3.18 3.62 -5.48
C ILE A 50 -3.52 4.41 -4.20
N MET A 51 -3.07 5.65 -4.10
CA MET A 51 -3.22 6.51 -2.92
C MET A 51 -4.68 6.69 -2.44
N PRO A 52 -5.68 6.94 -3.31
CA PRO A 52 -7.08 7.06 -2.88
C PRO A 52 -7.61 5.78 -2.24
N GLU A 53 -7.31 4.61 -2.84
CA GLU A 53 -7.71 3.31 -2.30
C GLU A 53 -7.03 3.04 -0.95
N TYR A 54 -5.73 3.33 -0.87
CA TYR A 54 -4.95 3.21 0.35
C TYR A 54 -5.52 4.08 1.48
N LYS A 55 -5.84 5.35 1.19
CA LYS A 55 -6.45 6.27 2.16
C LYS A 55 -7.82 5.79 2.62
N LYS A 56 -8.67 5.33 1.69
CA LYS A 56 -10.00 4.81 2.02
C LYS A 56 -9.91 3.63 2.97
N MET A 57 -9.07 2.64 2.64
CA MET A 57 -8.83 1.48 3.50
C MET A 57 -8.26 1.88 4.87
N ALA A 58 -7.29 2.80 4.89
CA ALA A 58 -6.70 3.28 6.14
C ALA A 58 -7.73 4.00 7.02
N ALA A 59 -8.61 4.81 6.45
CA ALA A 59 -9.68 5.48 7.18
C ALA A 59 -10.72 4.49 7.70
N GLU A 60 -11.21 3.56 6.86
CA GLU A 60 -12.20 2.55 7.24
C GLU A 60 -11.70 1.65 8.38
N LYS A 61 -10.41 1.27 8.38
CA LYS A 61 -9.84 0.38 9.40
C LYS A 61 -9.30 1.13 10.63
N SER A 62 -8.96 2.41 10.53
CA SER A 62 -8.52 3.20 11.68
C SER A 62 -9.68 3.56 12.63
N ILE A 63 -10.93 3.37 12.20
CA ILE A 63 -12.13 3.61 13.02
C ILE A 63 -12.48 2.40 13.91
N PHE A 64 -12.00 1.19 13.58
CA PHE A 64 -12.20 -0.01 14.40
C PHE A 64 -11.08 -0.20 15.43
N LYS A 65 -10.83 0.81 16.28
CA LYS A 65 -9.93 0.71 17.42
C LYS A 65 -10.72 0.70 18.73
#